data_AF-A0A4Q4D1W3-F1
#
_entry.id   AF-A0A4Q4D1W3-F1
#
_cell.length_a   1.000
_cell.length_b   1.000
_cell.length_c   1.000
_cell.angle_alpha   90.00
_cell.angle_beta   90.00
_cell.angle_gamma   90.00
#
_symmetry.space_group_name_H-M   'P 1'
#
loop_
_entity.id
_entity.type
_entity.pdbx_description
1 polymer ?
#
loop_
_entity_poly.entity_id
_entity_poly.type
_entity_poly.pdbx_seq_one_letter_code
_entity_poly.pdbx_strand_id
1 'polypeptide(L)'
;MRRGSRRPTAPAGVREWSPMTTAASPLFPPSTPRRRRFSVRRAIGVLLLLSGLGVLGYGAWQYWGTNIVAKQHHAEEKRIIADAWGQGKDGNAIGLLRVPRFGKDYEVPIVRGFDDKALAEGVGWYKKGAKPGQIGNFVIAGHRVTHGEPFRDFLKLRKGDDVIVETRKYV
;
A
#
# COMPACT_ATOMS: atom_id res chain seq x y z
N MET A 1 51.15 -72.80 87.75
CA MET A 1 49.80 -72.20 87.56
C MET A 1 49.54 -72.11 86.05
N ARG A 2 48.68 -73.00 85.48
CA ARG A 2 47.35 -72.68 84.89
C ARG A 2 47.41 -71.49 83.90
N ARG A 3 47.15 -71.57 82.59
CA ARG A 3 46.18 -72.27 81.70
C ARG A 3 46.81 -72.26 80.28
N GLY A 4 46.67 -73.28 79.42
CA GLY A 4 45.50 -73.53 78.56
C GLY A 4 45.31 -72.38 77.55
N SER A 5 45.31 -72.53 76.22
CA SER A 5 44.77 -73.63 75.41
C SER A 5 45.05 -73.44 73.90
N ARG A 6 45.35 -74.57 73.26
CA ARG A 6 45.08 -75.06 71.88
C ARG A 6 44.52 -74.12 70.78
N ARG A 7 45.10 -74.32 69.58
CA ARG A 7 44.77 -73.83 68.23
C ARG A 7 43.33 -74.18 67.75
N PRO A 8 42.86 -73.53 66.67
CA PRO A 8 42.19 -74.21 65.55
C PRO A 8 42.84 -73.83 64.19
N THR A 9 43.34 -74.75 63.35
CA THR A 9 42.67 -75.48 62.24
C THR A 9 41.95 -74.60 61.20
N ALA A 10 42.41 -74.65 59.94
CA ALA A 10 41.74 -74.16 58.72
C ALA A 10 40.42 -74.94 58.46
N PRO A 11 39.45 -74.42 57.66
CA PRO A 11 39.53 -74.62 56.20
C PRO A 11 38.87 -73.52 55.34
N ALA A 12 38.93 -73.75 54.02
CA ALA A 12 38.39 -72.95 52.93
C ALA A 12 36.87 -72.72 52.94
N GLY A 13 36.46 -71.59 52.34
CA GLY A 13 35.09 -71.10 52.12
C GLY A 13 35.12 -69.57 52.34
N VAL A 14 34.60 -68.68 51.50
CA VAL A 14 33.40 -68.70 50.68
C VAL A 14 33.52 -67.63 49.58
N ARG A 15 33.04 -67.98 48.39
CA ARG A 15 32.55 -67.19 47.24
C ARG A 15 32.23 -65.70 47.50
N GLU A 16 32.77 -64.79 46.66
CA GLU A 16 32.02 -63.99 45.63
C GLU A 16 31.79 -62.55 46.18
N TRP A 17 31.81 -61.40 45.49
CA TRP A 17 31.62 -60.98 44.10
C TRP A 17 32.50 -59.71 43.88
N SER A 18 33.18 -59.57 42.74
CA SER A 18 33.72 -58.27 42.31
C SER A 18 32.56 -57.39 41.82
N PRO A 19 32.45 -56.11 42.22
CA PRO A 19 31.47 -55.24 41.60
C PRO A 19 31.90 -55.01 40.15
N MET A 20 31.25 -55.71 39.21
CA MET A 20 31.15 -55.21 37.85
C MET A 20 30.36 -53.92 37.92
N THR A 21 31.07 -52.80 38.05
CA THR A 21 30.50 -51.50 37.73
C THR A 21 30.21 -51.52 36.23
N THR A 22 29.01 -52.00 35.89
CA THR A 22 28.36 -51.72 34.61
C THR A 22 28.22 -50.21 34.54
N ALA A 23 29.22 -49.55 33.94
CA ALA A 23 29.07 -48.18 33.49
C ALA A 23 27.99 -48.20 32.41
N ALA A 24 26.75 -47.91 32.80
CA ALA A 24 25.65 -47.71 31.88
C ALA A 24 26.06 -46.61 30.89
N SER A 25 26.31 -46.98 29.64
CA SER A 25 26.54 -46.03 28.56
C SER A 25 25.26 -45.20 28.38
N PRO A 26 25.31 -43.86 28.41
CA PRO A 26 24.13 -43.05 28.14
C PRO A 26 23.67 -43.32 26.71
N LEU A 27 22.49 -43.89 26.54
CA LEU A 27 21.94 -44.30 25.23
C LEU A 27 21.60 -43.11 24.29
N PHE A 28 21.75 -41.86 24.74
CA PHE A 28 21.49 -40.70 23.89
C PHE A 28 22.47 -39.57 24.20
N PRO A 29 23.21 -39.03 23.22
CA PRO A 29 23.96 -37.81 23.42
C PRO A 29 23.00 -36.65 23.74
N PRO A 30 23.37 -35.70 24.61
CA PRO A 30 22.56 -34.52 24.85
C PRO A 30 22.36 -33.77 23.52
N SER A 31 21.10 -33.55 23.12
CA SER A 31 20.78 -32.70 21.99
C SER A 31 21.19 -31.27 22.35
N THR A 32 22.35 -30.82 21.87
CA THR A 32 22.74 -29.42 22.01
C THR A 32 21.71 -28.55 21.27
N PRO A 33 21.12 -27.52 21.91
CA PRO A 33 20.21 -26.63 21.23
C PRO A 33 21.01 -25.93 20.14
N ARG A 34 20.77 -26.32 18.88
CA ARG A 34 21.41 -25.76 17.71
C ARG A 34 20.98 -24.30 17.61
N ARG A 35 21.75 -23.38 18.20
CA ARG A 35 21.51 -21.93 18.11
C ARG A 35 21.37 -21.59 16.64
N ARG A 36 20.16 -21.22 16.24
CA ARG A 36 19.81 -20.84 14.87
C ARG A 36 20.53 -19.52 14.59
N ARG A 37 21.81 -19.58 14.22
CA ARG A 37 22.57 -18.40 13.82
C ARG A 37 21.84 -17.80 12.63
N PHE A 38 21.28 -16.61 12.81
CA PHE A 38 20.75 -15.81 11.72
C PHE A 38 21.89 -15.65 10.70
N SER A 39 21.70 -16.21 9.50
CA SER A 39 22.66 -16.05 8.44
C SER A 39 22.59 -14.59 7.98
N VAL A 40 23.69 -13.85 8.10
CA VAL A 40 23.79 -12.46 7.62
C VAL A 40 23.32 -12.37 6.16
N ARG A 41 23.62 -13.39 5.34
CA ARG A 41 23.14 -13.50 3.96
C ARG A 41 21.61 -13.59 3.86
N ARG A 42 20.96 -14.33 4.77
CA ARG A 42 19.49 -14.38 4.84
C ARG A 42 18.89 -13.05 5.30
N ALA A 43 19.52 -12.37 6.25
CA ALA A 43 19.07 -11.05 6.69
C ALA A 43 19.15 -10.03 5.56
N ILE A 44 20.28 -9.98 4.83
CA ILE A 44 20.45 -9.12 3.64
C ILE A 44 19.42 -9.48 2.56
N GLY A 45 19.21 -10.76 2.27
CA GLY A 45 18.24 -11.20 1.28
C GLY A 45 16.81 -10.78 1.62
N VAL A 46 16.39 -10.95 2.89
CA VAL A 46 15.07 -10.49 3.35
C VAL A 46 14.96 -8.97 3.23
N LEU A 47 16.00 -8.23 3.58
CA LEU A 47 16.01 -6.76 3.51
C LEU A 47 15.89 -6.25 2.07
N LEU A 48 16.60 -6.88 1.12
CA LEU A 48 16.49 -6.58 -0.31
C LEU A 48 15.08 -6.92 -0.85
N LEU A 49 14.51 -8.05 -0.46
CA LEU A 49 13.14 -8.42 -0.86
C LEU A 49 12.11 -7.43 -0.34
N LEU A 50 12.20 -7.03 0.94
CA LEU A 50 11.31 -6.04 1.54
C LEU A 50 11.47 -4.67 0.88
N SER A 51 12.71 -4.26 0.59
CA SER A 51 12.99 -3.01 -0.12
C SER A 51 12.43 -3.01 -1.54
N GLY A 52 12.66 -4.09 -2.30
CA GLY A 52 12.11 -4.25 -3.64
C GLY A 52 10.58 -4.24 -3.65
N LEU A 53 9.95 -4.96 -2.73
CA LEU A 53 8.49 -4.96 -2.58
C LEU A 53 7.95 -3.56 -2.21
N GLY A 54 8.67 -2.82 -1.36
CA GLY A 54 8.35 -1.45 -0.99
C GLY A 54 8.41 -0.49 -2.18
N VAL A 55 9.46 -0.56 -2.99
CA VAL A 55 9.59 0.28 -4.21
C VAL A 55 8.51 -0.05 -5.23
N LEU A 56 8.24 -1.34 -5.47
CA LEU A 56 7.16 -1.77 -6.37
C LEU A 56 5.78 -1.33 -5.85
N GLY A 57 5.53 -1.47 -4.54
CA GLY A 57 4.31 -1.01 -3.90
C GLY A 57 4.12 0.50 -4.00
N TYR A 58 5.19 1.28 -3.81
CA TYR A 58 5.17 2.73 -3.98
C TYR A 58 4.85 3.13 -5.43
N GLY A 59 5.50 2.49 -6.41
CA GLY A 59 5.20 2.72 -7.83
C GLY A 59 3.75 2.37 -8.20
N ALA A 60 3.25 1.24 -7.69
CA ALA A 60 1.85 0.83 -7.87
C ALA A 60 0.89 1.82 -7.21
N TRP A 61 1.19 2.32 -6.01
CA TRP A 61 0.39 3.34 -5.33
C TRP A 61 0.35 4.66 -6.11
N GLN A 62 1.50 5.11 -6.63
CA GLN A 62 1.57 6.31 -7.46
C GLN A 62 0.75 6.17 -8.75
N TYR A 63 0.75 4.98 -9.38
CA TYR A 63 0.07 4.76 -10.66
C TYR A 63 -1.43 4.44 -10.54
N TRP A 64 -1.83 3.64 -9.54
CA TRP A 64 -3.22 3.20 -9.35
C TRP A 64 -3.92 3.86 -8.16
N GLY A 65 -3.23 4.00 -7.03
CA GLY A 65 -3.82 4.55 -5.81
C GLY A 65 -4.31 6.00 -5.99
N THR A 66 -3.46 6.86 -6.55
CA THR A 66 -3.77 8.28 -6.80
C THR A 66 -5.00 8.45 -7.71
N ASN A 67 -5.17 7.58 -8.69
CA ASN A 67 -6.29 7.61 -9.63
C ASN A 67 -7.61 7.11 -9.02
N ILE A 68 -7.55 6.17 -8.07
CA ILE A 68 -8.75 5.72 -7.34
C ILE A 68 -9.24 6.81 -6.40
N VAL A 69 -8.32 7.43 -5.65
CA VAL A 69 -8.65 8.51 -4.70
C VAL A 69 -9.20 9.74 -5.42
N ALA A 70 -8.59 10.14 -6.55
CA ALA A 70 -9.10 11.27 -7.34
C ALA A 70 -10.51 11.00 -7.92
N LYS A 71 -10.81 9.77 -8.36
CA LYS A 71 -12.18 9.41 -8.79
C LYS A 71 -13.21 9.52 -7.66
N GLN A 72 -12.82 9.21 -6.43
CA GLN A 72 -13.68 9.44 -5.26
C GLN A 72 -13.91 10.93 -5.02
N HIS A 73 -12.86 11.75 -5.08
CA HIS A 73 -13.00 13.20 -4.98
C HIS A 73 -13.85 13.81 -6.10
N HIS A 74 -13.73 13.35 -7.35
CA HIS A 74 -14.61 13.79 -8.43
C HIS A 74 -16.07 13.42 -8.18
N ALA A 75 -16.33 12.21 -7.66
CA ALA A 75 -17.69 11.77 -7.34
C ALA A 75 -18.28 12.56 -6.17
N GLU A 76 -17.47 12.89 -5.16
CA GLU A 76 -17.87 13.72 -4.02
C GLU A 76 -18.13 15.17 -4.47
N GLU A 77 -17.20 15.78 -5.21
CA GLU A 77 -17.37 17.13 -5.75
C GLU A 77 -18.59 17.24 -6.66
N LYS A 78 -18.87 16.25 -7.52
CA LYS A 78 -20.12 16.22 -8.31
C LYS A 78 -21.37 16.31 -7.44
N ARG A 79 -21.41 15.60 -6.31
CA ARG A 79 -22.55 15.63 -5.37
C ARG A 79 -22.63 16.98 -4.66
N ILE A 80 -21.51 17.51 -4.19
CA ILE A 80 -21.44 18.83 -3.56
C ILE A 80 -21.91 19.92 -4.54
N ILE A 81 -21.52 19.83 -5.81
CA ILE A 81 -21.95 20.74 -6.87
C ILE A 81 -23.44 20.62 -7.11
N ALA A 82 -23.96 19.40 -7.28
CA ALA A 82 -25.39 19.17 -7.48
C ALA A 82 -26.23 19.71 -6.31
N ASP A 83 -25.80 19.45 -5.08
CA ASP A 83 -26.46 19.92 -3.87
C ASP A 83 -26.36 21.45 -3.71
N ALA A 84 -25.19 22.03 -3.96
CA ALA A 84 -24.98 23.48 -3.91
C ALA A 84 -25.81 24.20 -4.97
N TRP A 85 -25.92 23.64 -6.18
CA TRP A 85 -26.74 24.17 -7.25
C TRP A 85 -28.23 24.10 -6.90
N GLY A 86 -28.69 22.98 -6.33
CA GLY A 86 -30.05 22.84 -5.80
C GLY A 86 -30.38 23.84 -4.68
N GLN A 87 -29.38 24.24 -3.88
CA GLN A 87 -29.50 25.27 -2.85
C GLN A 87 -29.23 26.69 -3.36
N GLY A 88 -28.97 26.88 -4.64
CA GLY A 88 -28.73 28.19 -5.22
C GLY A 88 -27.37 28.83 -4.90
N LYS A 89 -26.40 28.07 -4.40
CA LYS A 89 -25.04 28.53 -4.05
C LYS A 89 -24.03 28.17 -5.14
N ASP A 90 -23.02 29.03 -5.30
CA ASP A 90 -21.86 28.71 -6.14
C ASP A 90 -20.82 28.00 -5.26
N GLY A 91 -20.54 26.73 -5.54
CA GLY A 91 -19.51 25.96 -4.84
C GLY A 91 -18.08 26.35 -5.23
N ASN A 92 -17.11 25.47 -4.93
CA ASN A 92 -15.72 25.64 -5.36
C ASN A 92 -15.56 25.46 -6.88
N ALA A 93 -16.37 24.58 -7.47
CA ALA A 93 -16.46 24.42 -8.91
C ALA A 93 -17.32 25.49 -9.58
N ILE A 94 -16.96 25.83 -10.82
CA ILE A 94 -17.68 26.77 -11.68
C ILE A 94 -18.61 26.08 -12.68
N GLY A 95 -18.45 24.77 -12.87
CA GLY A 95 -19.17 23.99 -13.87
C GLY A 95 -18.75 22.52 -13.94
N LEU A 96 -19.37 21.78 -14.86
CA LEU A 96 -19.03 20.42 -15.21
C LEU A 96 -18.56 20.37 -16.68
N LEU A 97 -17.48 19.65 -16.94
CA LEU A 97 -16.97 19.37 -18.28
C LEU A 97 -17.42 17.98 -18.73
N ARG A 98 -18.09 17.91 -19.89
CA ARG A 98 -18.42 16.66 -20.58
C ARG A 98 -17.81 16.64 -21.98
N VAL A 99 -17.26 15.48 -22.36
CA VAL A 99 -16.62 15.26 -23.66
C VAL A 99 -17.05 13.86 -24.13
N PRO A 100 -18.11 13.74 -24.95
CA PRO A 100 -18.65 12.43 -25.36
C PRO A 100 -17.61 11.52 -26.01
N ARG A 101 -16.60 12.09 -26.67
CA ARG A 101 -15.47 11.36 -27.26
C ARG A 101 -14.64 10.57 -26.24
N PHE A 102 -14.55 11.04 -24.99
CA PHE A 102 -13.82 10.37 -23.90
C PHE A 102 -14.65 9.25 -23.24
N GLY A 103 -15.95 9.18 -23.54
CA GLY A 103 -16.88 8.19 -23.00
C GLY A 103 -18.24 8.81 -22.72
N LYS A 104 -19.30 7.99 -22.75
CA LYS A 104 -20.67 8.46 -22.50
C LYS A 104 -20.85 9.04 -21.10
N ASP A 105 -20.14 8.47 -20.13
CA ASP A 105 -20.20 8.87 -18.72
C ASP A 105 -19.04 9.80 -18.32
N TYR A 106 -18.27 10.30 -19.30
CA TYR A 106 -17.16 11.21 -19.01
C TYR A 106 -17.71 12.57 -18.56
N GLU A 107 -17.48 12.88 -17.29
CA GLU A 107 -17.84 14.14 -16.69
C GLU A 107 -16.89 14.45 -15.55
N VAL A 108 -16.33 15.66 -15.54
CA VAL A 108 -15.32 16.09 -14.57
C VAL A 108 -15.65 17.50 -14.08
N PRO A 109 -15.54 17.81 -12.77
CA PRO A 109 -15.75 19.16 -12.26
C PRO A 109 -14.70 20.15 -12.77
N ILE A 110 -15.13 21.37 -13.07
CA ILE A 110 -14.27 22.50 -13.41
C ILE A 110 -14.12 23.38 -12.17
N VAL A 111 -12.91 23.44 -11.62
CA VAL A 111 -12.59 24.17 -10.38
C VAL A 111 -11.81 25.46 -10.65
N ARG A 112 -11.77 26.33 -9.64
CA ARG A 112 -11.15 27.66 -9.75
C ARG A 112 -9.64 27.63 -9.49
N GLY A 113 -8.82 27.74 -10.54
CA GLY A 113 -7.35 27.90 -10.42
C GLY A 113 -6.58 26.67 -10.89
N PHE A 114 -5.26 26.71 -10.72
CA PHE A 114 -4.31 25.70 -11.21
C PHE A 114 -3.35 25.19 -10.13
N ASP A 115 -3.67 25.42 -8.85
CA ASP A 115 -2.87 24.83 -7.77
C ASP A 115 -3.04 23.30 -7.74
N ASP A 116 -2.07 22.61 -7.14
CA ASP A 116 -2.04 21.14 -7.11
C ASP A 116 -3.31 20.55 -6.48
N LYS A 117 -3.92 21.26 -5.53
CA LYS A 117 -5.17 20.86 -4.90
C LYS A 117 -6.33 20.90 -5.90
N ALA A 118 -6.48 22.02 -6.62
CA ALA A 118 -7.51 22.18 -7.64
C ALA A 118 -7.37 21.13 -8.75
N LEU A 119 -6.15 20.88 -9.23
CA LEU A 119 -5.90 19.89 -10.29
C LEU A 119 -6.06 18.44 -9.79
N ALA A 120 -6.00 18.19 -8.49
CA ALA A 120 -6.34 16.90 -7.90
C ALA A 120 -7.86 16.64 -7.85
N GLU A 121 -8.65 17.71 -7.75
CA GLU A 121 -10.11 17.67 -7.61
C GLU A 121 -10.85 17.70 -8.97
N GLY A 122 -10.19 18.10 -10.07
CA GLY A 122 -10.80 18.15 -11.40
C GLY A 122 -9.95 18.88 -12.44
N VAL A 123 -10.61 19.58 -13.37
CA VAL A 123 -9.94 20.49 -14.31
C VAL A 123 -9.95 21.91 -13.77
N GLY A 124 -8.80 22.57 -13.77
CA GLY A 124 -8.67 23.96 -13.34
C GLY A 124 -9.12 24.94 -14.43
N TRP A 125 -9.72 26.06 -14.05
CA TRP A 125 -10.03 27.20 -14.92
C TRP A 125 -9.07 28.37 -14.70
N TYR A 126 -8.62 28.98 -15.80
CA TYR A 126 -7.83 30.21 -15.78
C TYR A 126 -8.70 31.42 -15.41
N LYS A 127 -8.69 31.80 -14.14
CA LYS A 127 -9.50 32.89 -13.57
C LYS A 127 -9.40 34.25 -14.30
N LYS A 128 -8.28 34.51 -14.99
CA LYS A 128 -8.05 35.75 -15.74
C LYS A 128 -8.58 35.71 -17.18
N GLY A 129 -9.02 34.53 -17.65
CA GLY A 129 -9.64 34.34 -18.97
C GLY A 129 -11.14 34.63 -18.97
N ALA A 130 -11.79 34.34 -20.09
CA ALA A 130 -13.25 34.44 -20.19
C ALA A 130 -13.94 33.40 -19.30
N LYS A 131 -15.18 33.68 -18.89
CA LYS A 131 -16.07 32.69 -18.26
C LYS A 131 -16.71 31.79 -19.33
N PRO A 132 -17.27 30.63 -18.96
CA PRO A 132 -18.07 29.82 -19.89
C PRO A 132 -19.14 30.67 -20.58
N GLY A 133 -19.25 30.54 -21.91
CA GLY A 133 -20.23 31.26 -22.73
C GLY A 133 -19.90 32.72 -23.07
N GLN A 134 -18.88 33.34 -22.44
CA GLN A 134 -18.52 34.73 -22.71
C GLN A 134 -17.59 34.89 -23.91
N ILE A 135 -17.64 36.07 -24.54
CA ILE A 135 -16.71 36.47 -25.59
C ILE A 135 -15.28 36.47 -25.03
N GLY A 136 -14.37 35.78 -25.71
CA GLY A 136 -12.96 35.65 -25.34
C GLY A 136 -12.49 34.20 -25.41
N ASN A 137 -11.50 33.84 -24.58
CA ASN A 137 -10.98 32.48 -24.52
C ASN A 137 -11.19 31.89 -23.11
N PHE A 138 -12.02 30.85 -23.03
CA PHE A 138 -12.22 30.05 -21.83
C PHE A 138 -11.13 28.96 -21.77
N VAL A 139 -10.21 29.09 -20.81
CA VAL A 139 -9.02 28.24 -20.73
C VAL A 139 -9.10 27.34 -19.50
N ILE A 140 -8.90 26.04 -19.72
CA ILE A 140 -8.85 25.03 -18.67
C ILE A 140 -7.56 24.19 -18.75
N ALA A 141 -7.15 23.64 -17.61
CA ALA A 141 -5.99 22.76 -17.49
C ALA A 141 -6.36 21.51 -16.68
N GLY A 142 -5.71 20.39 -16.96
CA GLY A 142 -5.96 19.13 -16.26
C GLY A 142 -4.84 18.12 -16.49
N HIS A 143 -4.69 17.17 -15.57
CA HIS A 143 -3.69 16.12 -15.69
C HIS A 143 -4.04 15.10 -16.77
N ARG A 144 -3.00 14.52 -17.39
CA ARG A 144 -3.13 13.47 -18.41
C ARG A 144 -2.80 12.06 -17.89
N VAL A 145 -2.11 11.94 -16.76
CA VAL A 145 -1.58 10.65 -16.25
C VAL A 145 -1.90 10.42 -14.78
N THR A 146 -2.03 11.49 -13.99
CA THR A 146 -2.23 11.43 -12.54
C THR A 146 -3.56 12.06 -12.13
N HIS A 147 -3.95 11.84 -10.87
CA HIS A 147 -5.10 12.47 -10.23
C HIS A 147 -6.39 12.37 -11.05
N GLY A 148 -6.80 11.15 -11.37
CA GLY A 148 -8.05 10.90 -12.09
C GLY A 148 -7.93 11.14 -13.60
N GLU A 149 -6.82 11.75 -14.02
CA GLU A 149 -6.36 11.84 -15.41
C GLU A 149 -7.45 12.31 -16.39
N PRO A 150 -8.10 13.47 -16.14
CA PRO A 150 -9.23 13.95 -16.94
C PRO A 150 -8.90 14.03 -18.43
N PHE A 151 -7.64 14.35 -18.77
CA PHE A 151 -7.18 14.45 -20.15
C PHE A 151 -6.35 13.25 -20.61
N ARG A 152 -6.47 12.07 -20.00
CA ARG A 152 -5.82 10.83 -20.47
C ARG A 152 -6.04 10.61 -21.97
N ASP A 153 -7.29 10.79 -22.39
CA ASP A 153 -7.77 10.50 -23.73
C ASP A 153 -7.73 11.70 -24.68
N PHE A 154 -7.02 12.78 -24.31
CA PHE A 154 -6.98 14.03 -25.08
C PHE A 154 -6.63 13.84 -26.56
N LEU A 155 -5.72 12.91 -26.86
CA LEU A 155 -5.30 12.60 -28.24
C LEU A 155 -6.38 11.89 -29.08
N LYS A 156 -7.52 11.50 -28.49
CA LYS A 156 -8.67 10.94 -29.22
C LYS A 156 -9.56 12.02 -29.83
N LEU A 157 -9.41 13.28 -29.41
CA LEU A 157 -10.19 14.40 -29.94
C LEU A 157 -9.97 14.59 -31.44
N ARG A 158 -11.06 14.93 -32.12
CA ARG A 158 -11.07 15.24 -33.55
C ARG A 158 -11.78 16.56 -33.78
N LYS A 159 -11.50 17.17 -34.94
CA LYS A 159 -12.24 18.35 -35.38
C LYS A 159 -13.74 18.03 -35.44
N GLY A 160 -14.54 18.87 -34.81
CA GLY A 160 -16.00 18.71 -34.74
C GLY A 160 -16.50 17.90 -33.55
N ASP A 161 -15.62 17.37 -32.68
CA ASP A 161 -16.06 16.76 -31.42
C ASP A 161 -16.58 17.84 -30.45
N ASP A 162 -17.64 17.49 -29.73
CA ASP A 162 -18.25 18.39 -28.74
C ASP A 162 -17.46 18.44 -27.44
N VAL A 163 -17.28 19.66 -26.92
CA VAL A 163 -16.77 19.95 -25.59
C VAL A 163 -17.83 20.76 -24.87
N ILE A 164 -18.54 20.12 -23.94
CA ILE A 164 -19.73 20.67 -23.31
C ILE A 164 -19.36 21.14 -21.91
N VAL A 165 -19.67 22.40 -21.61
CA VAL A 165 -19.50 23.00 -20.29
C VAL A 165 -20.88 23.32 -19.73
N GLU A 166 -21.24 22.67 -18.64
CA GLU A 166 -22.49 22.93 -17.92
C GLU A 166 -22.23 23.84 -16.72
N THR A 167 -23.02 24.91 -16.58
CA THR A 167 -22.96 25.85 -15.47
C THR A 167 -24.33 25.98 -14.81
N ARG A 168 -24.34 26.32 -13.51
CA ARG A 168 -25.59 26.50 -12.75
C ARG A 168 -26.55 27.51 -13.36
N LYS A 169 -25.98 28.60 -13.87
CA LYS A 169 -26.71 29.70 -14.48
C LYS A 169 -26.26 29.82 -15.92
N TYR A 170 -27.23 30.09 -16.79
CA TYR A 170 -26.95 30.61 -18.12
C TYR A 170 -26.26 31.96 -17.96
N VAL A 171 -25.15 32.14 -18.67
CA VAL A 171 -24.41 33.39 -18.80
C VAL A 171 -24.80 34.03 -20.12
#